data_AF-A0A7Y9FTU4-F1
#
_entry.id   AF-A0A7Y9FTU4-F1
#
_cell.length_a   1.000
_cell.length_b   1.000
_cell.length_c   1.000
_cell.angle_alpha   90.00
_cell.angle_beta   90.00
_cell.angle_gamma   90.00
#
_symmetry.space_group_name_H-M   'P 1'
#
loop_
_entity.id
_entity.type
_entity.pdbx_description
1 polymer ?
#
loop_
_entity_poly.entity_id
_entity_poly.type
_entity_poly.pdbx_seq_one_letter_code
_entity_poly.pdbx_strand_id
1 'polypeptide(L)'
;MPTDFDRSDTLHRPPLGKTHAPSGKPLIVTPTFVSRVDATPRGDRPQDAGSAKSRHGHEVHLPDWRPHALAIEGDPNLAFEHWDEYWRKVHGPKFAWDEPGSSSELVVRYDQLHRIASGPSSAFPPPYRAMVDDHGLLPADPWQRVPAFDRPRWDGLAYIAYAEEADIERTLGQDKFAKRIIADEQTAFRMVTREITREYILIPSERHRDAVSLVKIHMRRPELSREAFQQRLLHDHARLVMAQPATGEFVRRYAQLHTIGSTQKDPEGSKIDAVSIFAFASMNDVEDFLVSGDAATIAAAEAELIGEGSEWWTALNYSVINRLHPERATLF
;
A
#
# COMPACT_ATOMS: atom_id res chain seq x y z
N MET A 1 -9.21 33.47 14.65
CA MET A 1 -8.56 32.20 15.00
C MET A 1 -7.30 32.11 14.18
N PRO A 2 -6.10 31.99 14.77
CA PRO A 2 -4.91 31.68 14.00
C PRO A 2 -5.21 30.36 13.28
N THR A 3 -5.13 30.35 11.96
CA THR A 3 -5.24 29.09 11.20
C THR A 3 -4.12 28.19 11.68
N ASP A 4 -4.46 27.02 12.24
CA ASP A 4 -3.55 26.01 12.81
C ASP A 4 -2.71 25.31 11.72
N PHE A 5 -2.29 26.07 10.71
CA PHE A 5 -1.54 25.60 9.55
C PHE A 5 -0.14 25.13 9.95
N ASP A 6 0.41 25.71 11.02
CA ASP A 6 1.70 25.33 11.61
C ASP A 6 1.71 23.89 12.15
N ARG A 7 0.54 23.24 12.26
CA ARG A 7 0.38 21.84 12.68
C ARG A 7 -0.05 20.89 11.56
N SER A 8 -0.06 21.37 10.32
CA SER A 8 -0.51 20.59 9.17
C SER A 8 0.59 19.68 8.61
N ASP A 9 0.23 18.46 8.22
CA ASP A 9 1.10 17.53 7.51
C ASP A 9 1.62 18.12 6.18
N THR A 10 0.89 19.09 5.60
CA THR A 10 1.28 19.77 4.37
C THR A 10 2.63 20.48 4.45
N LEU A 11 3.10 20.81 5.65
CA LEU A 11 4.43 21.40 5.87
C LEU A 11 5.58 20.44 5.55
N HIS A 12 5.32 19.13 5.50
CA HIS A 12 6.31 18.10 5.26
C HIS A 12 6.50 17.77 3.77
N ARG A 13 5.91 18.55 2.87
CA ARG A 13 5.98 18.34 1.41
C ARG A 13 6.15 19.63 0.64
N PRO A 14 6.71 19.62 -0.59
CA PRO A 14 6.83 20.80 -1.43
C PRO A 14 5.48 21.48 -1.68
N PRO A 15 5.44 22.79 -1.97
CA PRO A 15 6.56 23.73 -1.89
C PRO A 15 6.88 24.21 -0.45
N LEU A 16 6.19 23.68 0.57
CA LEU A 16 6.27 24.18 1.94
C LEU A 16 7.45 23.57 2.72
N GLY A 17 7.71 22.29 2.52
CA GLY A 17 8.81 21.56 3.15
C GLY A 17 10.14 21.67 2.38
N LYS A 18 11.25 21.56 3.12
CA LYS A 18 12.60 21.42 2.52
C LYS A 18 12.75 20.06 1.86
N THR A 19 13.50 20.03 0.76
CA THR A 19 13.85 18.81 0.03
C THR A 19 15.34 18.55 0.08
N HIS A 20 15.71 17.27 -0.01
CA HIS A 20 17.08 16.78 -0.05
C HIS A 20 17.39 16.20 -1.42
N ALA A 21 18.64 16.36 -1.85
CA ALA A 21 19.08 15.83 -3.14
C ALA A 21 19.11 14.30 -3.10
N PRO A 22 18.75 13.61 -4.19
CA PRO A 22 18.91 12.17 -4.26
C PRO A 22 20.39 11.82 -4.10
N SER A 23 20.69 10.86 -3.23
CA SER A 23 22.05 10.34 -3.01
C SER A 23 22.56 9.45 -4.15
N GLY A 24 21.66 9.08 -5.07
CA GLY A 24 21.92 8.11 -6.14
C GLY A 24 21.88 6.65 -5.67
N LYS A 25 21.73 6.39 -4.36
CA LYS A 25 21.54 5.06 -3.81
C LYS A 25 20.04 4.70 -3.75
N PRO A 26 19.69 3.41 -3.87
CA PRO A 26 18.37 2.90 -3.50
C PRO A 26 17.94 3.38 -2.10
N LEU A 27 16.69 3.80 -1.95
CA LEU A 27 16.13 4.06 -0.61
C LEU A 27 15.83 2.75 0.10
N ILE A 28 15.80 2.81 1.43
CA ILE A 28 15.28 1.73 2.26
C ILE A 28 13.83 2.06 2.59
N VAL A 29 12.93 1.12 2.33
CA VAL A 29 11.49 1.32 2.47
C VAL A 29 10.92 0.27 3.39
N THR A 30 10.06 0.67 4.32
CA THR A 30 9.21 -0.24 5.10
C THR A 30 7.80 -0.27 4.48
N PRO A 31 7.53 -1.18 3.51
CA PRO A 31 6.20 -1.32 2.94
C PRO A 31 5.27 -2.02 3.92
N THR A 32 4.64 -1.22 4.78
CA THR A 32 3.74 -1.71 5.81
C THR A 32 2.37 -1.91 5.20
N PHE A 33 2.04 -3.14 4.80
CA PHE A 33 0.70 -3.49 4.39
C PHE A 33 -0.21 -3.50 5.60
N VAL A 34 -1.40 -2.91 5.45
CA VAL A 34 -2.36 -2.76 6.54
C VAL A 34 -3.69 -3.37 6.14
N SER A 35 -4.36 -3.99 7.11
CA SER A 35 -5.75 -4.38 6.98
C SER A 35 -6.59 -3.62 8.00
N ARG A 36 -7.74 -3.10 7.55
CA ARG A 36 -8.58 -2.24 8.37
C ARG A 36 -9.17 -3.01 9.55
N VAL A 37 -9.37 -2.34 10.67
CA VAL A 37 -10.25 -2.85 11.71
C VAL A 37 -11.69 -2.83 11.21
N ASP A 38 -12.37 -3.98 11.26
CA ASP A 38 -13.78 -4.11 10.87
C ASP A 38 -14.40 -5.37 11.50
N ALA A 39 -15.67 -5.63 11.19
CA ALA A 39 -16.43 -6.77 11.68
C ALA A 39 -16.14 -8.08 10.90
N THR A 40 -15.04 -8.18 10.14
CA THR A 40 -14.75 -9.42 9.39
C THR A 40 -14.27 -10.52 10.36
N PRO A 41 -14.80 -11.76 10.28
CA PRO A 41 -14.38 -12.88 11.13
C PRO A 41 -12.88 -13.14 11.08
N ARG A 42 -12.32 -13.63 12.20
CA ARG A 42 -10.88 -13.97 12.29
C ARG A 42 -10.45 -15.12 11.38
N GLY A 43 -11.37 -16.04 11.10
CA GLY A 43 -11.12 -17.15 10.17
C GLY A 43 -10.91 -16.67 8.73
N ASP A 44 -11.54 -15.55 8.37
CA ASP A 44 -11.48 -14.98 7.01
C ASP A 44 -10.32 -13.99 6.89
N ARG A 45 -10.07 -13.20 7.94
CA ARG A 45 -8.95 -12.24 7.98
C ARG A 45 -8.20 -12.32 9.31
N PRO A 46 -6.88 -12.54 9.29
CA PRO A 46 -6.06 -12.52 10.49
C PRO A 46 -6.16 -11.22 11.30
N GLN A 47 -5.81 -11.29 12.57
CA GLN A 47 -5.74 -10.15 13.49
C GLN A 47 -4.51 -10.33 14.38
N ASP A 48 -3.69 -9.29 14.47
CA ASP A 48 -2.54 -9.24 15.36
C ASP A 48 -2.98 -9.22 16.82
N ALA A 49 -2.19 -9.88 17.67
CA ALA A 49 -2.43 -9.86 19.11
C ALA A 49 -2.40 -8.43 19.65
N GLY A 50 -3.42 -8.06 20.41
CA GLY A 50 -3.57 -6.71 20.94
C GLY A 50 -4.16 -5.69 19.97
N SER A 51 -4.41 -6.02 18.70
CA SER A 51 -5.04 -5.11 17.72
C SER A 51 -6.57 -5.15 17.80
N ALA A 52 -7.25 -4.28 17.05
CA ALA A 52 -8.70 -4.04 17.11
C ALA A 52 -9.18 -3.63 18.51
N LYS A 53 -8.67 -2.51 19.02
CA LYS A 53 -9.04 -1.99 20.33
C LYS A 53 -10.49 -1.51 20.41
N SER A 54 -11.04 -1.58 21.62
CA SER A 54 -12.25 -0.90 22.05
C SER A 54 -11.97 0.51 22.55
N ARG A 55 -13.04 1.30 22.79
CA ARG A 55 -12.94 2.65 23.37
C ARG A 55 -12.29 2.69 24.77
N HIS A 56 -12.14 1.54 25.42
CA HIS A 56 -11.46 1.39 26.71
C HIS A 56 -10.03 0.84 26.59
N GLY A 57 -9.51 0.68 25.37
CA GLY A 57 -8.14 0.21 25.12
C GLY A 57 -7.95 -1.32 25.23
N HIS A 58 -9.02 -2.08 25.40
CA HIS A 58 -8.98 -3.55 25.39
C HIS A 58 -9.18 -4.10 23.98
N GLU A 59 -8.49 -5.20 23.66
CA GLU A 59 -8.69 -5.93 22.40
C GLU A 59 -10.13 -6.45 22.29
N VAL A 60 -10.73 -6.31 21.11
CA VAL A 60 -12.00 -6.94 20.75
C VAL A 60 -11.70 -8.27 20.07
N HIS A 61 -11.95 -9.37 20.77
CA HIS A 61 -11.60 -10.71 20.29
C HIS A 61 -12.52 -11.26 19.19
N LEU A 62 -13.79 -10.84 19.16
CA LEU A 62 -14.81 -11.32 18.21
C LEU A 62 -15.55 -10.12 17.59
N PRO A 63 -14.89 -9.35 16.71
CA PRO A 63 -15.46 -8.12 16.17
C PRO A 63 -16.67 -8.37 15.26
N ASP A 64 -16.81 -9.56 14.68
CA ASP A 64 -17.96 -10.01 13.90
C ASP A 64 -19.24 -10.19 14.76
N TRP A 65 -19.09 -10.59 16.03
CA TRP A 65 -20.21 -10.73 16.98
C TRP A 65 -20.47 -9.46 17.78
N ARG A 66 -19.47 -8.58 17.89
CA ARG A 66 -19.51 -7.36 18.71
C ARG A 66 -18.92 -6.16 17.98
N PRO A 67 -19.42 -5.80 16.79
CA PRO A 67 -18.85 -4.70 16.01
C PRO A 67 -18.91 -3.38 16.77
N HIS A 68 -19.99 -3.13 17.52
CA HIS A 68 -20.17 -1.95 18.36
C HIS A 68 -19.14 -1.79 19.49
N ALA A 69 -18.32 -2.81 19.77
CA ALA A 69 -17.24 -2.71 20.75
C ALA A 69 -15.97 -2.06 20.17
N LEU A 70 -15.85 -1.96 18.84
CA LEU A 70 -14.68 -1.37 18.16
C LEU A 70 -14.56 0.13 18.46
N ALA A 71 -13.31 0.60 18.61
CA ALA A 71 -13.03 1.99 18.96
C ALA A 71 -13.37 2.97 17.82
N ILE A 72 -12.89 2.67 16.61
CA ILE A 72 -13.03 3.52 15.42
C ILE A 72 -14.50 3.60 15.03
N GLU A 73 -15.06 2.51 14.55
CA GLU A 73 -16.42 2.47 14.05
C GLU A 73 -17.07 1.12 14.35
N GLY A 74 -18.27 1.20 14.93
CA GLY A 74 -19.04 0.06 15.35
C GLY A 74 -20.19 -0.29 14.41
N ASP A 75 -20.58 0.61 13.51
CA ASP A 75 -21.53 0.32 12.43
C ASP A 75 -20.79 -0.28 11.23
N PRO A 76 -21.06 -1.54 10.85
CA PRO A 76 -20.43 -2.16 9.69
C PRO A 76 -20.62 -1.39 8.37
N ASN A 77 -21.69 -0.59 8.24
CA ASN A 77 -21.97 0.19 7.05
C ASN A 77 -21.13 1.48 6.95
N LEU A 78 -20.48 1.90 8.04
CA LEU A 78 -19.63 3.09 8.11
C LEU A 78 -18.15 2.75 8.34
N ALA A 79 -17.86 1.50 8.69
CA ALA A 79 -16.54 1.09 9.16
C ALA A 79 -15.44 1.35 8.13
N PHE A 80 -15.74 1.24 6.84
CA PHE A 80 -14.75 1.51 5.80
C PHE A 80 -14.45 2.99 5.67
N GLU A 81 -15.49 3.82 5.56
CA GLU A 81 -15.38 5.26 5.38
C GLU A 81 -14.67 5.91 6.57
N HIS A 82 -15.04 5.50 7.79
CA HIS A 82 -14.44 6.05 9.00
C HIS A 82 -13.00 5.56 9.17
N TRP A 83 -12.68 4.30 8.81
CA TRP A 83 -11.29 3.85 8.81
C TRP A 83 -10.42 4.64 7.83
N ASP A 84 -10.92 4.87 6.61
CA ASP A 84 -10.23 5.60 5.56
C ASP A 84 -9.95 7.06 6.00
N GLU A 85 -10.98 7.72 6.53
CA GLU A 85 -10.87 9.05 7.11
C GLU A 85 -9.87 9.09 8.28
N TYR A 86 -9.96 8.13 9.20
CA TYR A 86 -9.08 8.09 10.36
C TYR A 86 -7.62 7.90 9.94
N TRP A 87 -7.35 6.96 9.05
CA TRP A 87 -5.98 6.69 8.61
C TRP A 87 -5.36 7.91 7.93
N ARG A 88 -6.12 8.57 7.05
CA ARG A 88 -5.61 9.74 6.32
C ARG A 88 -5.55 11.01 7.17
N LYS A 89 -6.62 11.32 7.89
CA LYS A 89 -6.83 12.64 8.52
C LYS A 89 -6.40 12.70 9.98
N VAL A 90 -6.21 11.55 10.65
CA VAL A 90 -5.80 11.50 12.07
C VAL A 90 -4.45 10.81 12.21
N HIS A 91 -4.32 9.57 11.75
CA HIS A 91 -3.09 8.79 11.92
C HIS A 91 -1.91 9.35 11.12
N GLY A 92 -2.11 9.68 9.84
CA GLY A 92 -1.08 10.27 8.97
C GLY A 92 -0.42 11.53 9.56
N PRO A 93 -1.19 12.57 9.90
CA PRO A 93 -0.66 13.78 10.53
C PRO A 93 0.07 13.51 11.85
N LYS A 94 -0.45 12.59 12.68
CA LYS A 94 0.19 12.19 13.95
C LYS A 94 1.57 11.56 13.71
N PHE A 95 1.72 10.77 12.64
CA PHE A 95 3.02 10.21 12.25
C PHE A 95 4.02 11.31 11.90
N ALA A 96 3.61 12.33 11.12
CA ALA A 96 4.47 13.43 10.71
C ALA A 96 4.78 14.46 11.81
N TRP A 97 3.92 14.58 12.82
CA TRP A 97 4.03 15.59 13.87
C TRP A 97 5.24 15.41 14.80
N ASP A 98 6.12 16.40 14.90
CA ASP A 98 7.26 16.34 15.84
C ASP A 98 6.82 16.76 17.26
N GLU A 99 7.06 15.89 18.25
CA GLU A 99 6.85 16.21 19.67
C GLU A 99 8.17 16.63 20.32
N PRO A 100 8.18 17.38 21.44
CA PRO A 100 9.42 17.66 22.16
C PRO A 100 10.18 16.36 22.49
N GLY A 101 11.40 16.21 21.94
CA GLY A 101 12.23 15.02 22.12
C GLY A 101 12.02 13.89 21.10
N SER A 102 11.18 14.11 20.07
CA SER A 102 10.99 13.17 18.95
C SER A 102 10.93 13.92 17.62
N SER A 103 11.49 13.33 16.57
CA SER A 103 11.39 13.89 15.21
C SER A 103 11.18 12.83 14.16
N SER A 104 10.40 13.20 13.15
CA SER A 104 10.17 12.47 11.91
C SER A 104 11.25 12.73 10.86
N GLU A 105 12.26 13.57 11.11
CA GLU A 105 13.22 14.07 10.10
C GLU A 105 13.85 12.98 9.21
N LEU A 106 14.16 11.81 9.79
CA LEU A 106 14.77 10.68 9.08
C LEU A 106 13.84 9.97 8.08
N VAL A 107 12.52 10.22 8.17
CA VAL A 107 11.55 9.73 7.20
C VAL A 107 11.59 10.64 5.98
N VAL A 108 12.25 10.21 4.90
CA VAL A 108 12.40 11.07 3.71
C VAL A 108 11.15 11.08 2.84
N ARG A 109 10.31 10.04 2.92
CA ARG A 109 9.00 9.97 2.25
C ARG A 109 8.04 9.10 3.05
N TYR A 110 6.77 9.50 3.10
CA TYR A 110 5.67 8.71 3.61
C TYR A 110 4.44 8.93 2.73
N ASP A 111 4.06 7.90 2.00
CA ASP A 111 2.78 7.86 1.28
C ASP A 111 1.86 6.81 1.91
N GLN A 112 0.58 7.14 1.99
CA GLN A 112 -0.48 6.20 2.31
C GLN A 112 -1.19 5.81 1.00
N LEU A 113 -1.14 4.53 0.65
CA LEU A 113 -1.82 3.98 -0.51
C LEU A 113 -3.08 3.28 -0.02
N HIS A 114 -4.23 3.90 -0.24
CA HIS A 114 -5.53 3.41 0.23
C HIS A 114 -6.21 2.61 -0.87
N ARG A 115 -6.45 1.30 -0.65
CA ARG A 115 -7.11 0.43 -1.63
C ARG A 115 -8.50 0.97 -1.94
N ILE A 116 -8.83 1.09 -3.21
CA ILE A 116 -10.16 1.52 -3.67
C ILE A 116 -10.99 0.29 -4.00
N ALA A 117 -12.17 0.16 -3.41
CA ALA A 117 -13.04 -0.99 -3.63
C ALA A 117 -13.53 -1.13 -5.08
N SER A 118 -13.77 0.00 -5.75
CA SER A 118 -14.23 0.05 -7.15
C SER A 118 -13.12 -0.07 -8.18
N GLY A 119 -11.86 -0.04 -7.76
CA GLY A 119 -10.74 -0.12 -8.69
C GLY A 119 -10.37 -1.58 -9.02
N PRO A 120 -9.67 -1.82 -10.14
CA PRO A 120 -9.19 -3.14 -10.52
C PRO A 120 -8.46 -3.88 -9.40
N SER A 121 -8.64 -5.19 -9.34
CA SER A 121 -7.84 -6.09 -8.50
C SER A 121 -7.66 -7.45 -9.16
N SER A 122 -6.73 -8.26 -8.65
CA SER A 122 -6.53 -9.65 -9.11
C SER A 122 -7.77 -10.52 -8.93
N ALA A 123 -8.67 -10.16 -8.00
CA ALA A 123 -9.93 -10.85 -7.76
C ALA A 123 -11.04 -10.45 -8.76
N PHE A 124 -10.99 -9.23 -9.30
CA PHE A 124 -11.97 -8.72 -10.26
C PHE A 124 -11.28 -7.79 -11.28
N PRO A 125 -10.54 -8.36 -12.25
CA PRO A 125 -9.81 -7.59 -13.23
C PRO A 125 -10.73 -7.10 -14.38
N PRO A 126 -10.40 -5.98 -15.04
CA PRO A 126 -11.04 -5.61 -16.30
C PRO A 126 -10.70 -6.62 -17.42
N PRO A 127 -11.47 -6.67 -18.52
CA PRO A 127 -12.61 -5.80 -18.83
C PRO A 127 -13.89 -6.19 -18.07
N TYR A 128 -14.60 -5.19 -17.56
CA TYR A 128 -15.90 -5.39 -16.95
C TYR A 128 -16.96 -5.60 -18.03
N ARG A 129 -17.88 -6.55 -17.80
CA ARG A 129 -18.93 -6.90 -18.74
C ARG A 129 -20.29 -6.58 -18.16
N ALA A 130 -21.19 -6.09 -19.02
CA ALA A 130 -22.59 -5.97 -18.65
C ALA A 130 -23.13 -7.37 -18.29
N MET A 131 -23.81 -7.48 -17.15
CA MET A 131 -24.55 -8.69 -16.81
C MET A 131 -25.76 -8.75 -17.74
N VAL A 132 -25.74 -9.67 -18.71
CA VAL A 132 -26.83 -9.91 -19.66
C VAL A 132 -27.33 -11.35 -19.54
N ASP A 133 -28.58 -11.57 -19.92
CA ASP A 133 -29.16 -12.91 -20.05
C ASP A 133 -28.73 -13.61 -21.36
N ASP A 134 -29.24 -14.82 -21.58
CA ASP A 134 -28.95 -15.63 -22.78
C ASP A 134 -29.41 -14.99 -24.10
N HIS A 135 -30.25 -13.94 -24.02
CA HIS A 135 -30.72 -13.17 -25.16
C HIS A 135 -29.93 -11.87 -25.37
N GLY A 136 -28.93 -11.59 -24.53
CA GLY A 136 -28.14 -10.37 -24.58
C GLY A 136 -28.87 -9.14 -24.01
N LEU A 137 -29.94 -9.35 -23.24
CA LEU A 137 -30.69 -8.27 -22.59
C LEU A 137 -30.25 -8.10 -21.14
N LEU A 138 -30.41 -6.88 -20.61
CA LEU A 138 -30.21 -6.64 -19.18
C LEU A 138 -31.27 -7.41 -18.37
N PRO A 139 -30.87 -8.10 -17.30
CA PRO A 139 -31.79 -8.91 -16.51
C PRO A 139 -32.84 -8.05 -15.81
N ALA A 140 -34.08 -8.53 -15.78
CA ALA A 140 -35.15 -7.89 -15.02
C ALA A 140 -35.02 -8.08 -13.50
N ASP A 141 -34.12 -8.96 -13.06
CA ASP A 141 -33.90 -9.38 -11.67
C ASP A 141 -32.46 -9.14 -11.19
N PRO A 142 -31.92 -7.91 -11.28
CA PRO A 142 -30.52 -7.64 -10.95
C PRO A 142 -30.14 -8.04 -9.52
N TRP A 143 -31.07 -8.01 -8.57
CA TRP A 143 -30.84 -8.42 -7.17
C TRP A 143 -30.48 -9.90 -7.01
N GLN A 144 -30.79 -10.77 -7.99
CA GLN A 144 -30.44 -12.19 -7.95
C GLN A 144 -29.08 -12.48 -8.60
N ARG A 145 -28.48 -11.49 -9.27
CA ARG A 145 -27.31 -11.66 -10.14
C ARG A 145 -26.09 -10.89 -9.65
N VAL A 146 -26.19 -10.19 -8.53
CA VAL A 146 -25.06 -9.49 -7.92
C VAL A 146 -23.99 -10.52 -7.52
N PRO A 147 -22.77 -10.47 -8.07
CA PRO A 147 -21.71 -11.39 -7.68
C PRO A 147 -21.30 -11.16 -6.23
N ALA A 148 -20.80 -12.21 -5.59
CA ALA A 148 -20.19 -12.07 -4.27
C ALA A 148 -18.99 -11.12 -4.34
N PHE A 149 -18.85 -10.27 -3.34
CA PHE A 149 -17.70 -9.38 -3.25
C PHE A 149 -16.47 -10.16 -2.81
N ASP A 150 -15.41 -10.12 -3.63
CA ASP A 150 -14.11 -10.66 -3.28
C ASP A 150 -13.13 -9.52 -3.00
N ARG A 151 -12.45 -9.59 -1.85
CA ARG A 151 -11.66 -8.51 -1.27
C ARG A 151 -10.21 -8.95 -1.12
N PRO A 152 -9.25 -8.21 -1.69
CA PRO A 152 -7.82 -8.44 -1.45
C PRO A 152 -7.45 -8.50 0.03
N ARG A 153 -6.35 -9.19 0.34
CA ARG A 153 -5.92 -9.43 1.73
C ARG A 153 -5.55 -8.14 2.46
N TRP A 154 -5.11 -7.12 1.74
CA TRP A 154 -4.68 -5.84 2.32
C TRP A 154 -5.59 -4.71 1.86
N ASP A 155 -5.82 -3.75 2.76
CA ASP A 155 -6.66 -2.57 2.52
C ASP A 155 -5.84 -1.32 2.21
N GLY A 156 -4.52 -1.42 2.37
CA GLY A 156 -3.61 -0.38 1.95
C GLY A 156 -2.16 -0.72 2.22
N LEU A 157 -1.31 0.24 1.88
CA LEU A 157 0.13 0.19 2.07
C LEU A 157 0.60 1.55 2.62
N ALA A 158 1.22 1.54 3.79
CA ALA A 158 2.05 2.65 4.24
C ALA A 158 3.45 2.48 3.63
N TYR A 159 3.77 3.34 2.67
CA TYR A 159 5.05 3.42 1.99
C TYR A 159 5.93 4.42 2.74
N ILE A 160 6.85 3.95 3.59
CA ILE A 160 7.70 4.82 4.40
C ILE A 160 9.17 4.60 3.99
N ALA A 161 9.82 5.65 3.50
CA ALA A 161 11.17 5.59 2.98
C ALA A 161 12.17 6.34 3.88
N TYR A 162 13.38 5.80 3.90
CA TYR A 162 14.53 6.24 4.67
C TYR A 162 15.77 6.27 3.77
N ALA A 163 16.77 7.06 4.15
CA ALA A 163 18.04 7.10 3.42
C ALA A 163 18.87 5.84 3.69
N GLU A 164 18.87 5.34 4.93
CA GLU A 164 19.64 4.18 5.36
C GLU A 164 18.83 3.26 6.27
N GLU A 165 19.21 1.98 6.36
CA GLU A 165 18.50 1.00 7.20
C GLU A 165 18.54 1.38 8.69
N ALA A 166 19.67 1.89 9.17
CA ALA A 166 19.84 2.37 10.54
C ALA A 166 18.97 3.59 10.87
N ASP A 167 18.38 4.28 9.88
CA ASP A 167 17.40 5.34 10.14
C ASP A 167 16.08 4.76 10.63
N ILE A 168 15.73 3.51 10.26
CA ILE A 168 14.50 2.86 10.70
C ILE A 168 14.52 2.68 12.21
N GLU A 169 15.58 2.06 12.74
CA GLU A 169 15.72 1.83 14.18
C GLU A 169 15.78 3.15 14.96
N ARG A 170 16.53 4.14 14.46
CA ARG A 170 16.58 5.48 15.07
C ARG A 170 15.24 6.20 15.06
N THR A 171 14.40 5.96 14.05
CA THR A 171 13.05 6.52 13.99
C THR A 171 12.12 5.78 14.95
N LEU A 172 11.97 4.47 14.77
CA LEU A 172 11.01 3.65 15.51
C LEU A 172 11.38 3.46 16.98
N GLY A 173 12.65 3.61 17.35
CA GLY A 173 13.14 3.54 18.73
C GLY A 173 12.78 4.76 19.59
N GLN A 174 12.22 5.83 19.00
CA GLN A 174 11.79 6.99 19.79
C GLN A 174 10.48 6.68 20.54
N ASP A 175 10.37 7.19 21.77
CA ASP A 175 9.23 6.99 22.66
C ASP A 175 7.86 7.27 22.01
N LYS A 176 7.81 8.26 21.11
CA LYS A 176 6.62 8.63 20.35
C LYS A 176 6.08 7.45 19.54
N PHE A 177 6.94 6.76 18.78
CA PHE A 177 6.49 5.69 17.89
C PHE A 177 5.94 4.51 18.69
N ALA A 178 6.64 4.11 19.75
CA ALA A 178 6.17 3.05 20.63
C ALA A 178 4.87 3.39 21.38
N LYS A 179 4.79 4.56 22.01
CA LYS A 179 3.66 4.91 22.90
C LYS A 179 2.44 5.47 22.18
N ARG A 180 2.64 6.11 21.03
CA ARG A 180 1.59 6.85 20.33
C ARG A 180 1.24 6.24 18.99
N ILE A 181 2.22 5.89 18.16
CA ILE A 181 1.96 5.38 16.80
C ILE A 181 1.51 3.91 16.85
N ILE A 182 2.23 3.02 17.53
CA ILE A 182 1.84 1.61 17.66
C ILE A 182 0.49 1.47 18.37
N ALA A 183 0.23 2.25 19.41
CA ALA A 183 -1.07 2.27 20.08
C ALA A 183 -2.22 2.70 19.13
N ASP A 184 -1.94 3.63 18.23
CA ASP A 184 -2.89 4.07 17.20
C ASP A 184 -3.12 2.96 16.16
N GLU A 185 -2.04 2.33 15.70
CA GLU A 185 -2.09 1.24 14.72
C GLU A 185 -2.89 0.05 15.27
N GLN A 186 -2.71 -0.32 16.54
CA GLN A 186 -3.51 -1.35 17.21
C GLN A 186 -5.00 -0.98 17.30
N THR A 187 -5.32 0.32 17.23
CA THR A 187 -6.70 0.81 17.25
C THR A 187 -7.31 0.81 15.84
N ALA A 188 -6.57 1.25 14.84
CA ALA A 188 -7.05 1.45 13.47
C ALA A 188 -6.90 0.21 12.57
N PHE A 189 -5.95 -0.66 12.83
CA PHE A 189 -5.65 -1.82 12.00
C PHE A 189 -5.87 -3.12 12.77
N ARG A 190 -6.35 -4.14 12.06
CA ARG A 190 -6.40 -5.49 12.61
C ARG A 190 -5.05 -6.18 12.47
N MET A 191 -4.31 -5.90 11.39
CA MET A 191 -3.00 -6.47 11.12
C MET A 191 -2.15 -5.52 10.28
N VAL A 192 -0.84 -5.51 10.57
CA VAL A 192 0.17 -4.73 9.86
C VAL A 192 1.42 -5.56 9.56
N THR A 193 2.02 -5.41 8.37
CA THR A 193 3.33 -6.02 8.06
C THR A 193 4.49 -5.08 8.37
N ARG A 194 5.70 -5.62 8.57
CA ARG A 194 6.90 -4.86 9.02
C ARG A 194 8.18 -5.22 8.27
N GLU A 195 8.03 -5.68 7.03
CA GLU A 195 9.16 -5.98 6.16
C GLU A 195 9.97 -4.72 5.82
N ILE A 196 11.25 -4.94 5.55
CA ILE A 196 12.20 -3.94 5.05
C ILE A 196 12.54 -4.32 3.61
N THR A 197 12.50 -3.32 2.74
CA THR A 197 12.82 -3.47 1.33
C THR A 197 13.85 -2.46 0.86
N ARG A 198 14.52 -2.81 -0.23
CA ARG A 198 15.30 -1.85 -1.03
C ARG A 198 14.46 -1.41 -2.22
N GLU A 199 14.39 -0.11 -2.45
CA GLU A 199 13.65 0.47 -3.58
C GLU A 199 14.53 0.62 -4.82
N TYR A 200 14.02 0.14 -5.95
CA TYR A 200 14.55 0.41 -7.28
C TYR A 200 13.50 1.19 -8.08
N ILE A 201 13.79 2.47 -8.34
CA ILE A 201 12.98 3.33 -9.19
C ILE A 201 13.39 3.07 -10.63
N LEU A 202 12.46 2.56 -11.44
CA LEU A 202 12.69 2.17 -12.83
C LEU A 202 12.17 3.23 -13.80
N ILE A 203 10.96 3.72 -13.54
CA ILE A 203 10.40 4.90 -14.20
C ILE A 203 10.19 5.95 -13.10
N PRO A 204 10.94 7.06 -13.10
CA PRO A 204 10.84 8.08 -12.06
C PRO A 204 9.58 8.94 -12.22
N SER A 205 8.93 9.24 -11.11
CA SER A 205 7.87 10.24 -11.05
C SER A 205 8.46 11.64 -11.20
N GLU A 206 7.89 12.43 -12.12
CA GLU A 206 8.28 13.84 -12.29
C GLU A 206 7.98 14.68 -11.04
N ARG A 207 6.94 14.32 -10.27
CA ARG A 207 6.37 15.18 -9.22
C ARG A 207 6.18 14.50 -7.87
N HIS A 208 6.37 13.18 -7.77
CA HIS A 208 6.05 12.37 -6.57
C HIS A 208 4.60 12.55 -6.10
N ARG A 209 3.66 12.74 -7.05
CA ARG A 209 2.25 13.05 -6.77
C ARG A 209 1.30 12.34 -7.72
N ASP A 210 1.73 11.17 -8.18
CA ASP A 210 0.88 10.33 -9.03
C ASP A 210 -0.38 9.95 -8.25
N ALA A 211 -1.55 10.03 -8.89
CA ALA A 211 -2.82 10.02 -8.17
C ALA A 211 -3.25 8.61 -7.77
N VAL A 212 -3.02 7.64 -8.66
CA VAL A 212 -3.45 6.25 -8.53
C VAL A 212 -2.24 5.34 -8.62
N SER A 213 -2.18 4.30 -7.79
CA SER A 213 -1.20 3.23 -7.90
C SER A 213 -1.87 1.89 -8.17
N LEU A 214 -1.29 1.07 -9.04
CA LEU A 214 -1.44 -0.37 -9.06
C LEU A 214 -0.33 -0.99 -8.21
N VAL A 215 -0.70 -1.62 -7.11
CA VAL A 215 0.20 -2.31 -6.20
C VAL A 215 0.13 -3.80 -6.48
N LYS A 216 1.26 -4.42 -6.81
CA LYS A 216 1.41 -5.86 -6.98
C LYS A 216 2.28 -6.43 -5.88
N ILE A 217 1.77 -7.43 -5.17
CA ILE A 217 2.45 -8.13 -4.07
C ILE A 217 2.92 -9.47 -4.61
N HIS A 218 4.22 -9.72 -4.50
CA HIS A 218 4.84 -10.91 -5.07
C HIS A 218 5.31 -11.85 -3.97
N MET A 219 4.71 -13.04 -3.94
CA MET A 219 5.27 -14.21 -3.28
C MET A 219 5.96 -15.02 -4.37
N ARG A 220 7.24 -15.39 -4.21
CA ARG A 220 7.95 -16.14 -5.26
C ARG A 220 7.43 -17.57 -5.38
N ARG A 221 7.62 -18.19 -6.53
CA ARG A 221 7.44 -19.64 -6.68
C ARG A 221 8.37 -20.42 -5.73
N PRO A 222 7.90 -21.51 -5.10
CA PRO A 222 8.65 -22.20 -4.04
C PRO A 222 10.00 -22.76 -4.50
N GLU A 223 10.16 -23.09 -5.79
CA GLU A 223 11.40 -23.55 -6.41
C GLU A 223 12.45 -22.47 -6.64
N LEU A 224 12.07 -21.18 -6.58
CA LEU A 224 13.01 -20.07 -6.70
C LEU A 224 13.53 -19.69 -5.31
N SER A 225 14.84 -19.49 -5.18
CA SER A 225 15.37 -18.76 -4.03
C SER A 225 14.93 -17.29 -4.11
N ARG A 226 14.87 -16.60 -2.96
CA ARG A 226 14.56 -15.17 -2.92
C ARG A 226 15.51 -14.35 -3.80
N GLU A 227 16.80 -14.66 -3.73
CA GLU A 227 17.82 -13.97 -4.53
C GLU A 227 17.62 -14.20 -6.03
N ALA A 228 17.37 -15.44 -6.47
CA ALA A 228 17.11 -15.75 -7.88
C ALA A 228 15.81 -15.07 -8.38
N PHE A 229 14.77 -15.06 -7.55
CA PHE A 229 13.52 -14.36 -7.85
C PHE A 229 13.74 -12.85 -8.01
N GLN A 230 14.40 -12.22 -7.04
CA GLN A 230 14.67 -10.77 -7.05
C GLN A 230 15.55 -10.36 -8.23
N GLN A 231 16.59 -11.16 -8.54
CA GLN A 231 17.44 -10.93 -9.72
C GLN A 231 16.63 -10.98 -11.02
N ARG A 232 15.81 -12.01 -11.22
CA ARG A 232 14.96 -12.14 -12.43
C ARG A 232 13.90 -11.04 -12.50
N LEU A 233 13.29 -10.67 -11.37
CA LEU A 233 12.30 -9.60 -11.30
C LEU A 233 12.92 -8.24 -11.70
N LEU A 234 14.12 -7.94 -11.21
CA LEU A 234 14.78 -6.66 -11.43
C LEU A 234 15.48 -6.54 -12.80
N HIS A 235 16.11 -7.61 -13.29
CA HIS A 235 16.96 -7.51 -14.49
C HIS A 235 16.28 -8.01 -15.77
N ASP A 236 15.38 -8.99 -15.66
CA ASP A 236 14.72 -9.57 -16.84
C ASP A 236 13.30 -9.02 -16.98
N HIS A 237 12.48 -9.22 -15.93
CA HIS A 237 11.08 -8.82 -15.95
C HIS A 237 10.92 -7.30 -16.05
N ALA A 238 11.66 -6.52 -15.26
CA ALA A 238 11.65 -5.07 -15.35
C ALA A 238 11.94 -4.54 -16.76
N ARG A 239 12.90 -5.12 -17.48
CA ARG A 239 13.23 -4.73 -18.85
C ARG A 239 12.08 -5.03 -19.80
N LEU A 240 11.45 -6.19 -19.65
CA LEU A 240 10.25 -6.55 -20.43
C LEU A 240 9.12 -5.54 -20.17
N VAL A 241 8.86 -5.18 -18.92
CA VAL A 241 7.83 -4.20 -18.55
C VAL A 241 8.11 -2.84 -19.19
N MET A 242 9.34 -2.32 -19.03
CA MET A 242 9.71 -1.00 -19.56
C MET A 242 9.76 -0.95 -21.09
N ALA A 243 9.92 -2.10 -21.76
CA ALA A 243 9.91 -2.19 -23.22
C ALA A 243 8.51 -2.16 -23.83
N GLN A 244 7.45 -2.35 -23.03
CA GLN A 244 6.09 -2.36 -23.56
C GLN A 244 5.61 -0.94 -23.92
N PRO A 245 5.01 -0.73 -25.10
CA PRO A 245 4.39 0.55 -25.47
C PRO A 245 3.40 1.08 -24.44
N ALA A 246 2.48 0.24 -23.94
CA ALA A 246 1.47 0.66 -22.96
C ALA A 246 2.09 1.16 -21.64
N THR A 247 3.26 0.63 -21.24
CA THR A 247 4.00 1.14 -20.09
C THR A 247 4.45 2.58 -20.35
N GLY A 248 5.02 2.88 -21.51
CA GLY A 248 5.45 4.23 -21.87
C GLY A 248 4.30 5.24 -22.03
N GLU A 249 3.11 4.77 -22.38
CA GLU A 249 1.92 5.60 -22.54
C GLU A 249 1.25 5.94 -21.20
N PHE A 250 1.00 4.94 -20.36
CA PHE A 250 0.14 5.09 -19.18
C PHE A 250 0.91 5.22 -17.85
N VAL A 251 2.08 4.60 -17.72
CA VAL A 251 2.79 4.50 -16.45
C VAL A 251 3.64 5.75 -16.19
N ARG A 252 3.29 6.51 -15.16
CA ARG A 252 4.01 7.71 -14.72
C ARG A 252 5.19 7.42 -13.81
N ARG A 253 5.11 6.30 -13.10
CA ARG A 253 6.15 5.82 -12.19
C ARG A 253 6.12 4.31 -12.10
N TYR A 254 7.29 3.70 -12.07
CA TYR A 254 7.44 2.27 -11.81
C TYR A 254 8.57 2.06 -10.82
N ALA A 255 8.27 1.45 -9.68
CA ALA A 255 9.25 1.04 -8.69
C ALA A 255 9.06 -0.42 -8.29
N GLN A 256 10.17 -1.06 -7.94
CA GLN A 256 10.19 -2.37 -7.31
C GLN A 256 10.78 -2.26 -5.90
N LEU A 257 10.12 -2.86 -4.92
CA LEU A 257 10.56 -2.98 -3.54
C LEU A 257 10.98 -4.42 -3.29
N HIS A 258 12.26 -4.65 -3.05
CA HIS A 258 12.83 -5.99 -2.86
C HIS A 258 13.07 -6.27 -1.39
N THR A 259 12.41 -7.28 -0.83
CA THR A 259 12.50 -7.61 0.61
C THR A 259 13.92 -8.04 1.00
N ILE A 260 14.51 -7.33 1.96
CA ILE A 260 15.86 -7.59 2.48
C ILE A 260 15.86 -8.02 3.95
N GLY A 261 14.72 -7.97 4.63
CA GLY A 261 14.59 -8.36 6.03
C GLY A 261 13.28 -7.87 6.63
N SER A 262 13.19 -7.91 7.95
CA SER A 262 12.04 -7.43 8.72
C SER A 262 12.53 -6.83 10.03
N THR A 263 11.83 -5.83 10.56
CA THR A 263 12.19 -5.24 11.87
C THR A 263 11.74 -6.11 13.05
N GLN A 264 10.87 -7.09 12.80
CA GLN A 264 10.32 -7.98 13.81
C GLN A 264 9.94 -9.34 13.21
N LYS A 265 9.50 -10.27 14.07
CA LYS A 265 8.87 -11.50 13.58
C LYS A 265 7.52 -11.16 12.96
N ASP A 266 7.40 -11.39 11.66
CA ASP A 266 6.19 -11.11 10.89
C ASP A 266 5.83 -12.31 9.99
N PRO A 267 4.93 -13.19 10.45
CA PRO A 267 4.56 -14.39 9.68
C PRO A 267 3.87 -14.10 8.35
N GLU A 268 3.14 -12.99 8.23
CA GLU A 268 2.46 -12.64 6.98
C GLU A 268 3.38 -11.83 6.05
N GLY A 269 4.09 -10.83 6.60
CA GLY A 269 5.05 -10.04 5.86
C GLY A 269 6.20 -10.87 5.28
N SER A 270 6.74 -11.83 6.06
CA SER A 270 7.88 -12.65 5.61
C SER A 270 7.62 -13.50 4.36
N LYS A 271 6.35 -13.68 3.98
CA LYS A 271 5.92 -14.34 2.73
C LYS A 271 6.10 -13.45 1.50
N ILE A 272 6.18 -12.14 1.67
CA ILE A 272 6.28 -11.15 0.59
C ILE A 272 7.75 -11.00 0.18
N ASP A 273 8.11 -11.44 -1.01
CA ASP A 273 9.48 -11.40 -1.51
C ASP A 273 9.79 -10.10 -2.27
N ALA A 274 8.78 -9.48 -2.88
CA ALA A 274 8.86 -8.15 -3.47
C ALA A 274 7.49 -7.49 -3.65
N VAL A 275 7.50 -6.20 -3.93
CA VAL A 275 6.32 -5.41 -4.34
C VAL A 275 6.66 -4.65 -5.61
N SER A 276 5.75 -4.59 -6.57
CA SER A 276 5.84 -3.67 -7.71
C SER A 276 4.76 -2.60 -7.59
N ILE A 277 5.15 -1.34 -7.79
CA ILE A 277 4.24 -0.19 -7.72
C ILE A 277 4.32 0.54 -9.05
N PHE A 278 3.19 0.54 -9.75
CA PHE A 278 2.98 1.33 -10.97
C PHE A 278 2.08 2.49 -10.61
N ALA A 279 2.46 3.72 -10.96
CA ALA A 279 1.63 4.88 -10.72
C ALA A 279 1.12 5.48 -12.03
N PHE A 280 -0.12 5.98 -11.97
CA PHE A 280 -0.90 6.43 -13.13
C PHE A 280 -1.51 7.80 -12.85
N ALA A 281 -1.85 8.52 -13.91
CA ALA A 281 -2.49 9.83 -13.77
C ALA A 281 -3.97 9.72 -13.39
N SER A 282 -4.64 8.63 -13.78
CA SER A 282 -6.06 8.38 -13.54
C SER A 282 -6.36 6.89 -13.37
N MET A 283 -7.58 6.55 -12.90
CA MET A 283 -8.03 5.16 -12.84
C MET A 283 -8.26 4.56 -14.24
N ASN A 284 -8.74 5.38 -15.18
CA ASN A 284 -8.94 4.96 -16.56
C ASN A 284 -7.61 4.52 -17.21
N ASP A 285 -6.52 5.24 -16.97
CA ASP A 285 -5.19 4.84 -17.44
C ASP A 285 -4.78 3.45 -16.89
N VAL A 286 -5.19 3.10 -15.66
CA VAL A 286 -4.93 1.77 -15.09
C VAL A 286 -5.75 0.72 -15.83
N GLU A 287 -7.03 0.98 -16.07
CA GLU A 287 -7.92 0.05 -16.76
C GLU A 287 -7.47 -0.18 -18.21
N ASP A 288 -7.15 0.89 -18.94
CA ASP A 288 -6.65 0.85 -20.31
C ASP A 288 -5.31 0.12 -20.40
N PHE A 289 -4.41 0.35 -19.43
CA PHE A 289 -3.19 -0.43 -19.30
C PHE A 289 -3.50 -1.92 -19.09
N LEU A 290 -4.35 -2.28 -18.12
CA LEU A 290 -4.63 -3.67 -17.76
C LEU A 290 -5.34 -4.48 -18.86
N VAL A 291 -6.15 -3.85 -19.72
CA VAL A 291 -6.81 -4.53 -20.84
C VAL A 291 -5.95 -4.63 -22.09
N SER A 292 -4.77 -3.99 -22.10
CA SER A 292 -3.85 -4.03 -23.24
C SER A 292 -3.22 -5.43 -23.43
N GLY A 293 -2.84 -5.75 -24.67
CA GLY A 293 -2.06 -6.97 -24.97
C GLY A 293 -0.67 -6.95 -24.31
N ASP A 294 -0.13 -5.75 -24.08
CA ASP A 294 1.15 -5.53 -23.41
C ASP A 294 1.07 -5.92 -21.93
N ALA A 295 0.00 -5.53 -21.22
CA ALA A 295 -0.21 -5.95 -19.84
C ALA A 295 -0.46 -7.45 -19.73
N ALA A 296 -1.14 -8.07 -20.69
CA ALA A 296 -1.26 -9.53 -20.76
C ALA A 296 0.11 -10.21 -20.93
N THR A 297 0.99 -9.63 -21.76
CA THR A 297 2.37 -10.10 -21.95
C THR A 297 3.19 -9.98 -20.66
N ILE A 298 3.08 -8.85 -19.96
CA ILE A 298 3.72 -8.63 -18.66
C ILE A 298 3.21 -9.66 -17.64
N ALA A 299 1.88 -9.86 -17.53
CA ALA A 299 1.29 -10.79 -16.59
C ALA A 299 1.71 -12.25 -16.86
N ALA A 300 1.81 -12.65 -18.12
CA ALA A 300 2.30 -13.99 -18.49
C ALA A 300 3.75 -14.20 -18.06
N ALA A 301 4.63 -13.22 -18.27
CA ALA A 301 6.02 -13.29 -17.82
C ALA A 301 6.13 -13.27 -16.28
N GLU A 302 5.27 -12.50 -15.61
CA GLU A 302 5.21 -12.42 -14.14
C GLU A 302 4.78 -13.76 -13.52
N ALA A 303 3.84 -14.48 -14.16
CA ALA A 303 3.37 -15.81 -13.72
C ALA A 303 4.47 -16.88 -13.69
N GLU A 304 5.58 -16.69 -14.42
CA GLU A 304 6.74 -17.58 -14.35
C GLU A 304 7.58 -17.38 -13.07
N LEU A 305 7.37 -16.28 -12.35
CA LEU A 305 8.14 -15.88 -11.16
C LEU A 305 7.34 -16.02 -9.87
N ILE A 306 6.03 -15.73 -9.93
CA ILE A 306 5.18 -15.59 -8.75
C ILE A 306 4.45 -16.90 -8.40
N GLY A 307 4.32 -17.14 -7.09
CA GLY A 307 3.64 -18.29 -6.49
C GLY A 307 2.29 -17.91 -5.89
N GLU A 308 1.68 -18.90 -5.23
CA GLU A 308 0.39 -18.76 -4.54
C GLU A 308 0.42 -17.63 -3.51
N GLY A 309 -0.68 -16.87 -3.43
CA GLY A 309 -0.84 -15.76 -2.50
C GLY A 309 -0.34 -14.41 -3.02
N SER A 310 0.28 -14.37 -4.20
CA SER A 310 0.52 -13.12 -4.91
C SER A 310 -0.81 -12.48 -5.33
N GLU A 311 -0.95 -11.19 -5.14
CA GLU A 311 -2.18 -10.44 -5.44
C GLU A 311 -1.85 -9.04 -5.93
N TRP A 312 -2.82 -8.36 -6.54
CA TRP A 312 -2.68 -6.96 -6.89
C TRP A 312 -3.98 -6.20 -6.74
N TRP A 313 -3.87 -4.90 -6.52
CA TRP A 313 -5.01 -4.01 -6.35
C TRP A 313 -4.62 -2.56 -6.62
N THR A 314 -5.62 -1.73 -6.91
CA THR A 314 -5.42 -0.29 -7.11
C THR A 314 -5.71 0.54 -5.86
N ALA A 315 -5.01 1.66 -5.72
CA ALA A 315 -5.13 2.57 -4.59
C ALA A 315 -5.07 4.05 -4.97
N LEU A 316 -5.68 4.89 -4.12
CA LEU A 316 -5.41 6.33 -4.09
C LEU A 316 -4.12 6.59 -3.31
N ASN A 317 -3.33 7.53 -3.82
CA ASN A 317 -2.06 7.91 -3.20
C ASN A 317 -2.22 9.21 -2.39
N TYR A 318 -1.87 9.16 -1.11
CA TYR A 318 -1.78 10.34 -0.25
C TYR A 318 -0.35 10.54 0.23
N SER A 319 0.32 11.59 -0.26
CA SER A 319 1.63 11.96 0.23
C SER A 319 1.54 12.77 1.52
N VAL A 320 1.99 12.18 2.62
CA VAL A 320 2.01 12.76 3.97
C VAL A 320 3.35 13.47 4.20
N ILE A 321 4.46 12.78 3.94
CA ILE A 321 5.81 13.35 4.00
C ILE A 321 6.47 13.20 2.64
N ASN A 322 7.07 14.26 2.13
CA ASN A 322 7.94 14.19 0.96
C ASN A 322 9.06 15.21 1.10
N ARG A 323 10.25 14.73 1.44
CA ARG A 323 11.47 15.54 1.59
C ARG A 323 12.46 15.26 0.46
N LEU A 324 12.02 14.68 -0.65
CA LEU A 324 12.88 14.31 -1.75
C LEU A 324 12.77 15.32 -2.90
N HIS A 325 13.91 15.63 -3.53
CA HIS A 325 13.91 16.21 -4.87
C HIS A 325 13.31 15.24 -5.90
N PRO A 326 12.98 15.70 -7.13
CA PRO A 326 12.46 14.84 -8.19
C PRO A 326 13.24 13.53 -8.36
N GLU A 327 12.51 12.44 -8.61
CA GLU A 327 13.10 11.10 -8.66
C GLU A 327 14.09 10.96 -9.82
N ARG A 328 15.01 10.01 -9.66
CA ARG A 328 15.87 9.54 -10.73
C ARG A 328 15.77 8.02 -10.79
N ALA A 329 15.91 7.48 -11.99
CA ALA A 329 16.04 6.04 -12.14
C ALA A 329 17.25 5.55 -11.32
N THR A 330 17.06 4.46 -10.59
CA THR A 330 18.10 3.78 -9.83
C THR A 330 19.05 3.09 -10.80
N LEU A 331 20.36 3.13 -10.51
CA LEU A 331 21.35 2.32 -11.23
C LEU A 331 21.42 0.94 -10.58
N PHE A 332 21.30 -0.13 -11.38
CA PHE A 332 21.34 -1.52 -10.92
C PHE A 332 21.90 -2.47 -11.96
#